data_AF-A0A8T4RLL2-F1
#
_entry.id   AF-A0A8T4RLL2-F1
#
_cell.length_a   1.000
_cell.length_b   1.000
_cell.length_c   1.000
_cell.angle_alpha   90.00
_cell.angle_beta   90.00
_cell.angle_gamma   90.00
#
_symmetry.space_group_name_H-M   'P 1'
#
loop_
_entity.id
_entity.type
_entity.pdbx_description
1 polymer ?
#
loop_
_entity_poly.entity_id
_entity_poly.type
_entity_poly.pdbx_seq_one_letter_code
_entity_poly.pdbx_strand_id
1 'polypeptide(L)'
;MSAEESRVMTRFRLEVNDHALFCRDAIKKGNQREAKEWFNELILMEDNWTTALAKLDRPLVATGSWARGYKILDTAPLKQLARARLEIVRTAINDLFPQLRAKGWIQ
;
A
#
# COMPACT_ATOMS: atom_id res chain seq x y z
N MET A 1 -8.31 11.80 12.86
CA MET A 1 -8.09 10.35 12.96
C MET A 1 -8.62 9.85 14.28
N SER A 2 -9.43 8.79 14.26
CA SER A 2 -9.87 8.08 15.47
C SER A 2 -8.74 7.22 16.07
N ALA A 3 -8.91 6.78 17.31
CA ALA A 3 -7.95 5.88 17.97
C ALA A 3 -7.81 4.54 17.20
N GLU A 4 -8.89 4.07 16.60
CA GLU A 4 -8.89 2.83 15.80
C GLU A 4 -8.15 3.01 14.47
N GLU A 5 -8.40 4.10 13.75
CA GLU A 5 -7.65 4.44 12.52
C GLU A 5 -6.15 4.52 12.80
N SER A 6 -5.77 5.11 13.94
CA SER A 6 -4.37 5.20 14.35
C SER A 6 -3.75 3.83 14.61
N ARG A 7 -4.44 2.93 15.31
CA ARG A 7 -3.96 1.57 15.57
C ARG A 7 -3.79 0.77 14.28
N VAL A 8 -4.77 0.85 13.39
CA VAL A 8 -4.74 0.16 12.10
C VAL A 8 -3.58 0.65 11.23
N MET A 9 -3.32 1.96 11.20
CA MET A 9 -2.18 2.53 10.47
C MET A 9 -0.83 2.15 11.09
N THR A 10 -0.73 2.11 12.42
CA THR A 10 0.49 1.65 13.10
C THR A 10 0.80 0.19 12.77
N ARG A 11 -0.19 -0.69 12.83
CA ARG A 11 0.00 -2.11 12.46
C ARG A 11 0.44 -2.26 11.01
N PHE A 12 -0.21 -1.53 10.10
CA PHE A 12 0.16 -1.55 8.69
C PHE A 12 1.59 -1.07 8.45
N ARG A 13 2.03 -0.03 9.17
CA ARG A 13 3.41 0.47 9.10
C ARG A 13 4.43 -0.58 9.57
N LEU A 14 4.12 -1.31 10.63
CA LEU A 14 4.99 -2.39 11.11
C LEU A 14 5.12 -3.50 10.05
N GLU A 15 4.01 -3.91 9.45
CA GLU A 15 4.00 -4.92 8.39
C GLU A 15 4.87 -4.51 7.19
N VAL A 16 4.71 -3.29 6.68
CA VAL A 16 5.54 -2.77 5.58
C VAL A 16 7.02 -2.68 5.98
N ASN A 17 7.29 -2.27 7.22
CA ASN A 17 8.65 -2.20 7.74
C ASN A 17 9.31 -3.58 7.80
N ASP A 18 8.60 -4.62 8.23
CA ASP A 18 9.13 -5.98 8.31
C ASP A 18 9.52 -6.51 6.93
N HIS A 19 8.65 -6.33 5.92
CA HIS A 19 8.96 -6.70 4.52
C HIS A 19 10.20 -5.96 4.00
N ALA A 20 10.31 -4.66 4.29
CA ALA A 20 11.48 -3.87 3.90
C ALA A 20 12.75 -4.33 4.62
N LEU A 21 12.64 -4.74 5.88
CA LEU A 21 13.75 -5.25 6.68
C LEU A 21 14.26 -6.59 6.15
N PHE A 22 13.35 -7.52 5.85
CA PHE A 22 13.70 -8.81 5.25
C PHE A 22 14.32 -8.66 3.86
N CYS A 23 13.79 -7.73 3.04
CA CYS A 23 14.39 -7.40 1.76
C CYS A 23 15.82 -6.88 1.93
N ARG A 24 16.07 -5.92 2.85
CA ARG A 24 17.41 -5.39 3.14
C ARG A 24 18.37 -6.47 3.62
N ASP A 25 17.91 -7.36 4.49
CA ASP A 25 18.76 -8.43 5.00
C ASP A 25 19.10 -9.46 3.91
N ALA A 26 18.16 -9.78 3.02
CA ALA A 26 18.43 -10.61 1.86
C ALA A 26 19.43 -9.95 0.89
N ILE A 27 19.33 -8.63 0.67
CA ILE A 27 20.31 -7.85 -0.11
C ILE A 27 21.71 -7.94 0.51
N LYS A 28 21.83 -7.74 1.84
CA LYS A 28 23.10 -7.85 2.57
C LYS A 28 23.72 -9.24 2.46
N LYS A 29 22.90 -10.29 2.55
CA LYS A 29 23.32 -11.70 2.40
C LYS A 29 23.66 -12.08 0.96
N GLY A 30 23.35 -11.23 -0.03
CA GLY A 30 23.50 -11.57 -1.45
C GLY A 30 22.44 -12.55 -1.96
N ASN A 31 21.36 -12.78 -1.21
CA ASN A 31 20.29 -13.68 -1.60
C ASN A 31 19.30 -12.96 -2.54
N GLN A 32 19.60 -12.97 -3.83
CA GLN A 32 18.78 -12.30 -4.84
C GLN A 32 17.33 -12.79 -4.87
N ARG A 33 17.11 -14.11 -4.71
CA ARG A 33 15.77 -14.71 -4.79
C ARG A 33 14.87 -14.16 -3.69
N GLU A 34 15.34 -14.24 -2.45
CA GLU A 34 14.61 -13.77 -1.27
C GLU A 34 14.44 -12.25 -1.30
N ALA A 35 15.45 -11.49 -1.73
CA ALA A 35 15.34 -10.04 -1.87
C ALA A 35 14.24 -9.64 -2.87
N LYS A 36 14.16 -10.34 -4.02
CA LYS A 36 13.11 -10.14 -5.02
C LYS A 36 11.74 -10.54 -4.52
N GLU A 37 11.65 -11.64 -3.77
CA GLU A 37 10.39 -12.11 -3.18
C GLU A 37 9.79 -11.05 -2.25
N TRP A 38 10.55 -10.59 -1.25
CA TRP A 38 10.09 -9.54 -0.33
C TRP A 38 9.82 -8.20 -1.02
N PHE A 39 10.61 -7.87 -2.04
CA PHE A 39 10.36 -6.65 -2.82
C PHE A 39 9.08 -6.76 -3.65
N ASN A 40 8.80 -7.91 -4.26
CA ASN A 40 7.57 -8.14 -5.01
C ASN A 40 6.33 -8.08 -4.11
N GLU A 41 6.40 -8.56 -2.87
CA GLU A 41 5.31 -8.39 -1.90
C GLU A 41 4.99 -6.91 -1.66
N LEU A 42 5.99 -6.03 -1.55
CA LEU A 42 5.76 -4.59 -1.45
C LEU A 42 5.11 -4.00 -2.71
N ILE A 43 5.50 -4.46 -3.90
CA ILE A 43 4.87 -4.05 -5.17
C ILE A 43 3.40 -4.50 -5.20
N LEU A 44 3.10 -5.74 -4.81
CA LEU A 44 1.74 -6.25 -4.73
C LEU A 44 0.89 -5.45 -3.72
N MET A 45 1.48 -5.05 -2.59
CA MET A 45 0.81 -4.15 -1.64
C MET A 45 0.50 -2.79 -2.27
N GLU A 46 1.43 -2.21 -3.03
CA GLU A 46 1.21 -0.93 -3.73
C GLU A 46 0.06 -1.04 -4.73
N ASP A 47 0.05 -2.09 -5.55
CA ASP A 47 -0.99 -2.34 -6.56
C ASP A 47 -2.37 -2.53 -5.93
N ASN A 48 -2.43 -3.27 -4.82
CA ASN A 48 -3.66 -3.49 -4.07
C ASN A 48 -4.24 -2.17 -3.54
N TRP A 49 -3.41 -1.30 -2.94
CA TRP A 49 -3.87 -0.01 -2.41
C TRP A 49 -4.17 1.00 -3.52
N THR A 50 -3.43 0.98 -4.62
CA THR A 50 -3.72 1.78 -5.81
C THR A 50 -5.08 1.40 -6.39
N THR A 51 -5.35 0.10 -6.53
CA THR A 51 -6.63 -0.43 -7.00
C THR A 51 -7.77 -0.08 -6.04
N ALA A 52 -7.56 -0.20 -4.73
CA ALA A 52 -8.54 0.17 -3.72
C ALA A 52 -8.89 1.66 -3.78
N LEU A 53 -7.89 2.54 -3.93
CA LEU A 53 -8.09 3.97 -4.07
C LEU A 53 -8.88 4.31 -5.35
N ALA A 54 -8.53 3.68 -6.48
CA ALA A 54 -9.25 3.86 -7.74
C ALA A 54 -10.72 3.42 -7.67
N LYS A 55 -11.03 2.36 -6.89
CA LYS A 55 -12.41 1.93 -6.63
C LYS A 55 -13.19 2.93 -5.79
N LEU A 56 -12.55 3.55 -4.79
CA LEU A 56 -13.17 4.60 -3.97
C LEU A 56 -13.40 5.90 -4.74
N ASP A 57 -12.60 6.17 -5.78
CA ASP A 57 -12.79 7.34 -6.65
C ASP A 57 -13.98 7.22 -7.61
N ARG A 58 -14.52 6.00 -7.81
CA ARG A 58 -15.78 5.83 -8.53
C ARG A 58 -16.95 6.27 -7.65
N PRO A 59 -17.91 7.07 -8.14
CA PRO A 59 -19.12 7.36 -7.40
C PRO A 59 -19.82 6.03 -7.10
N LEU A 60 -20.00 5.72 -5.81
CA LEU A 60 -20.79 4.57 -5.38
C LEU A 60 -22.25 4.88 -5.67
N VAL A 61 -22.70 4.53 -6.89
CA VAL A 61 -24.10 4.67 -7.28
C VAL A 61 -24.86 3.51 -6.66
N ALA A 62 -25.57 3.76 -5.56
CA ALA A 62 -26.57 2.82 -5.07
C ALA A 62 -27.73 2.78 -6.08
N THR A 63 -27.84 1.70 -6.85
CA THR A 63 -29.02 1.42 -7.68
C THR A 63 -30.16 0.95 -6.77
N GLY A 64 -30.76 1.90 -6.06
CA GLY A 64 -32.01 1.74 -5.34
C GLY A 64 -33.13 2.43 -6.12
N SER A 65 -34.11 1.64 -6.56
CA SER A 65 -35.35 2.05 -7.21
C SER A 65 -35.93 3.36 -6.66
N TRP A 66 -36.21 4.29 -7.59
CA TRP A 66 -37.23 5.34 -7.59
C TRP A 66 -37.65 5.96 -6.25
N ALA A 67 -37.37 7.26 -6.13
CA ALA A 67 -37.81 8.22 -5.12
C ALA A 67 -36.91 8.36 -3.88
N ARG A 68 -36.33 9.57 -3.75
CA ARG A 68 -35.61 10.17 -2.61
C ARG A 68 -34.10 9.89 -2.53
N GLY A 69 -33.35 10.88 -2.99
CA GLY A 69 -32.07 11.29 -2.40
C GLY A 69 -30.87 10.41 -2.75
N TYR A 70 -30.10 10.85 -3.75
CA TYR A 70 -28.73 10.37 -3.97
C TYR A 70 -27.91 10.66 -2.71
N LYS A 71 -27.78 9.70 -1.80
CA LYS A 71 -26.86 9.82 -0.67
C LYS A 71 -25.49 9.38 -1.17
N ILE A 72 -24.69 10.33 -1.63
CA ILE A 72 -23.25 10.11 -1.85
C ILE A 72 -22.70 9.67 -0.49
N LEU A 73 -22.29 8.41 -0.38
CA LEU A 73 -21.58 7.93 0.81
C LEU A 73 -20.28 8.73 0.91
N ASP A 74 -20.07 9.39 2.05
CA ASP A 74 -18.82 10.11 2.30
C ASP A 74 -17.68 9.10 2.43
N THR A 75 -16.94 8.93 1.34
CA THR A 75 -15.76 8.07 1.28
C THR A 75 -14.47 8.83 1.56
N ALA A 76 -14.52 10.13 1.89
CA ALA A 76 -13.33 10.94 2.10
C ALA A 76 -12.38 10.37 3.18
N PRO A 77 -12.88 9.88 4.34
CA PRO A 77 -11.99 9.25 5.34
C PRO A 77 -11.31 7.98 4.83
N LEU A 78 -12.04 7.15 4.07
CA LEU A 78 -11.51 5.92 3.49
C LEU A 78 -10.46 6.20 2.42
N LYS A 79 -10.66 7.25 1.60
CA LYS A 79 -9.68 7.71 0.62
C LYS A 79 -8.41 8.23 1.28
N GLN A 80 -8.54 9.00 2.37
CA GLN A 80 -7.38 9.48 3.12
C GLN A 80 -6.58 8.31 3.71
N LEU A 81 -7.26 7.32 4.30
CA LEU A 81 -6.60 6.12 4.83
C LEU A 81 -5.87 5.34 3.73
N ALA A 82 -6.52 5.11 2.59
CA ALA A 82 -5.92 4.41 1.45
C ALA A 82 -4.69 5.15 0.90
N ARG A 83 -4.76 6.49 0.79
CA ARG A 83 -3.61 7.32 0.38
C ARG A 83 -2.45 7.22 1.37
N ALA A 84 -2.72 7.31 2.67
CA ALA A 84 -1.70 7.19 3.69
C ALA A 84 -1.01 5.81 3.69
N ARG A 85 -1.77 4.74 3.44
CA ARG A 85 -1.20 3.39 3.26
C ARG A 85 -0.32 3.30 2.02
N LEU A 86 -0.78 3.84 0.90
CA LEU A 86 -0.01 3.86 -0.35
C LEU A 86 1.31 4.61 -0.19
N GLU A 87 1.31 5.75 0.51
CA GLU A 87 2.52 6.52 0.80
C GLU A 87 3.54 5.75 1.64
N ILE A 88 3.09 4.99 2.65
CA ILE A 88 3.96 4.12 3.46
C ILE A 88 4.64 3.07 2.59
N VAL A 89 3.87 2.38 1.73
CA VAL A 89 4.42 1.34 0.84
C VAL A 89 5.40 1.93 -0.17
N ARG A 90 5.05 3.05 -0.82
CA ARG A 90 5.91 3.74 -1.79
C ARG A 90 7.22 4.19 -1.19
N THR A 91 7.20 4.68 0.04
CA THR A 91 8.43 5.07 0.75
C THR A 91 9.35 3.87 0.92
N ALA A 92 8.83 2.72 1.34
CA ALA A 92 9.62 1.50 1.46
C ALA A 92 10.18 1.02 0.11
N ILE A 93 9.38 1.05 -0.96
CA ILE A 93 9.82 0.70 -2.31
C ILE A 93 10.95 1.62 -2.77
N ASN A 94 10.77 2.94 -2.63
CA ASN A 94 11.75 3.94 -3.05
C ASN A 94 13.08 3.82 -2.30
N ASP A 95 13.06 3.37 -1.04
CA ASP A 95 14.28 3.11 -0.27
C ASP A 95 15.05 1.86 -0.75
N LEU A 96 14.33 0.84 -1.25
CA LEU A 96 14.91 -0.45 -1.65
C LEU A 96 15.34 -0.47 -3.11
N PHE A 97 14.59 0.22 -3.98
CA PHE A 97 14.79 0.22 -5.42
C PHE A 97 16.24 0.56 -5.82
N PRO A 98 16.89 1.61 -5.27
CA PRO A 98 18.28 1.92 -5.60
C PRO A 98 19.26 0.81 -5.22
N GLN A 99 19.03 0.09 -4.12
CA GLN A 99 19.91 -0.97 -3.63
C GLN A 99 19.82 -2.20 -4.53
N LEU A 100 18.61 -2.58 -4.92
CA LEU A 100 18.37 -3.68 -5.86
C LEU A 100 18.91 -3.36 -7.26
N ARG A 101 18.74 -2.10 -7.71
CA ARG A 101 19.25 -1.62 -8.99
C ARG A 101 20.78 -1.57 -9.02
N ALA A 102 21.43 -1.11 -7.95
CA ALA A 102 22.89 -1.09 -7.83
C ALA A 102 23.50 -2.50 -7.91
N LYS A 103 22.76 -3.53 -7.50
CA LYS A 103 23.15 -4.94 -7.65
C LYS A 103 22.83 -5.53 -9.03
N GLY A 104 22.15 -4.80 -9.91
CA GLY A 104 21.69 -5.28 -11.22
C GLY A 104 20.56 -6.31 -11.12
N TRP A 105 19.83 -6.35 -10.01
CA TRP A 105 18.79 -7.36 -9.79
C TRP A 105 17.45 -6.98 -10.41
N ILE A 106 17.22 -5.69 -10.64
CA ILE A 106 16.04 -5.10 -11.29
C ILE A 106 16.50 -4.07 -12.32
N GLN A 107 15.66 -3.79 -13.32
CA GLN A 107 15.97 -2.88 -14.44
C GLN A 107 15.34 -1.50 -14.25
#